data_AF-I7M9Y9-F1
#
_entry.id   AF-I7M9Y9-F1
#
_cell.length_a   1.000
_cell.length_b   1.000
_cell.length_c   1.000
_cell.angle_alpha   90.00
_cell.angle_beta   90.00
_cell.angle_gamma   90.00
#
_symmetry.space_group_name_H-M   'P 1'
#
loop_
_entity.id
_entity.type
_entity.pdbx_description
1 polymer ?
#
loop_
_entity_poly.entity_id
_entity_poly.type
_entity_poly.pdbx_seq_one_letter_code
_entity_poly.pdbx_strand_id
1 'polypeptide(L)'
;MDIESNKIQDNSQSKNDYFKRQKTIPGWNQEIVSNTTALVLGAGGLGSCVSIQLMRLGIKKLILVDYDVVDYHNLNRQIMFTINDIGKSKVESAKQNLQFHNISNTEIETHNINAVTQWEQIVALAKQSNLVFNLIDYGDYFDLAVCSLCIKLSLPMFQGGTFCNSLSVDYFTSDGRPCLLCLTDGLKKEFIEKLNPSLILEYKSLEFLPKNDNPEGQSNIVICQMCANFINTFVLNELFPSGQKKSKRILLYLDPIDIISFDLEITPKCPYCREPFHEGNSFHEVQSEEIPLSKEDLWKDIKNLQLQKLFPQYVQEIQVIEGSLGQIDSKLQITYKDGAKWTVQLVEISSIKQTIVYDVIQTQPQFSCKKFRNIFQISQPDNQNALNTCELLWRTEFQDDITINAYEDTKYKKYDYFKNLIETIITNSKNEEDQNKQQKQQQS
;
A
#
# COMPACT_ATOMS: atom_id res chain seq x y z
N MET A 1 48.08 24.47 32.73
CA MET A 1 47.00 23.54 32.38
C MET A 1 45.78 24.39 32.14
N ASP A 2 45.53 24.56 30.85
CA ASP A 2 44.68 25.57 30.26
C ASP A 2 43.22 25.41 30.67
N ILE A 3 42.66 26.46 31.29
CA ILE A 3 41.22 26.66 31.30
C ILE A 3 40.94 27.51 30.06
N GLU A 4 40.54 26.80 29.00
CA GLU A 4 40.12 27.37 27.74
C GLU A 4 39.08 28.47 27.98
N SER A 5 39.43 29.66 27.51
CA SER A 5 38.49 30.70 27.13
C SER A 5 37.69 30.17 25.93
N ASN A 6 36.64 29.40 26.21
CA ASN A 6 35.63 29.10 25.22
C ASN A 6 34.93 30.41 24.86
N LYS A 7 35.41 30.98 23.74
CA LYS A 7 34.72 31.97 22.94
C LYS A 7 33.27 31.50 22.81
N ILE A 8 32.37 32.24 23.45
CA ILE A 8 30.96 32.25 23.09
C ILE A 8 30.96 32.67 21.62
N GLN A 9 30.82 31.68 20.73
CA GLN A 9 30.55 31.95 19.33
C GLN A 9 29.25 32.72 19.28
N ASP A 10 29.39 33.92 18.75
CA ASP A 10 28.35 34.86 18.36
C ASP A 10 27.30 34.16 17.49
N ASN A 11 26.31 33.53 18.11
CA ASN A 11 25.11 33.09 17.43
C ASN A 11 24.15 34.27 17.43
N SER A 12 24.31 35.12 16.42
CA SER A 12 23.22 35.91 15.86
C SER A 12 22.08 34.97 15.42
N GLN A 13 21.32 34.44 16.38
CA GLN A 13 19.99 33.93 16.10
C GLN A 13 19.21 35.08 15.48
N SER A 14 19.01 35.00 14.17
CA SER A 14 18.35 36.06 13.40
C SER A 14 17.06 36.42 14.13
N LYS A 15 16.86 37.71 14.42
CA LYS A 15 15.59 38.23 14.99
C LYS A 15 14.38 37.91 14.10
N ASN A 16 14.59 37.38 12.89
CA ASN A 16 13.60 37.19 11.83
C ASN A 16 13.46 35.72 11.36
N ASP A 17 13.58 34.74 12.26
CA ASP A 17 13.23 33.35 11.91
C ASP A 17 11.71 33.17 11.87
N TYR A 18 11.12 33.19 10.68
CA TYR A 18 9.68 33.02 10.47
C TYR A 18 9.14 31.69 11.03
N PHE A 19 10.00 30.67 11.17
CA PHE A 19 9.64 29.33 11.62
C PHE A 19 9.92 29.08 13.10
N LYS A 20 10.27 30.12 13.87
CA LYS A 20 10.61 29.99 15.31
C LYS A 20 9.59 29.18 16.11
N ARG A 21 8.29 29.38 15.87
CA ARG A 21 7.20 28.64 16.56
C ARG A 21 7.08 27.19 16.09
N GLN A 22 7.37 26.91 14.82
CA GLN A 22 7.33 25.54 14.29
C GLN A 22 8.50 24.73 14.86
N LYS A 23 9.69 25.32 14.91
CA LYS A 23 10.92 24.70 15.46
C LYS A 23 10.84 24.37 16.96
N THR A 24 9.88 24.93 17.70
CA THR A 24 9.64 24.55 19.11
C THR A 24 8.77 23.29 19.27
N ILE A 25 8.18 22.77 18.19
CA ILE A 25 7.38 21.54 18.23
C ILE A 25 8.32 20.33 18.37
N PRO A 26 8.10 19.42 19.35
CA PRO A 26 8.90 18.22 19.49
C PRO A 26 8.93 17.37 18.22
N GLY A 27 10.13 16.93 17.80
CA GLY A 27 10.31 16.12 16.59
C GLY A 27 10.29 16.91 15.26
N TRP A 28 10.07 18.22 15.30
CA TRP A 28 10.08 19.07 14.10
C TRP A 28 11.47 19.18 13.49
N ASN A 29 11.54 19.03 12.16
CA ASN A 29 12.76 19.30 11.39
C ASN A 29 12.47 20.21 10.20
N GLN A 30 12.83 21.48 10.31
CA GLN A 30 12.60 22.46 9.25
C GLN A 30 13.39 22.14 7.97
N GLU A 31 14.55 21.50 8.08
CA GLU A 31 15.37 21.16 6.92
C GLU A 31 14.69 20.12 6.01
N ILE A 32 13.98 19.15 6.60
CA ILE A 32 13.17 18.19 5.83
C ILE A 32 12.08 18.93 5.06
N VAL A 33 11.34 19.82 5.73
CA VAL A 33 10.27 20.62 5.10
C VAL A 33 10.85 21.48 3.98
N SER A 34 11.95 22.19 4.24
CA SER A 34 12.60 23.08 3.28
C SER A 34 13.33 22.38 2.13
N ASN A 35 13.40 21.05 2.13
CA ASN A 35 13.84 20.24 1.00
C ASN A 35 12.70 19.53 0.26
N THR A 36 11.45 19.73 0.69
CA THR A 36 10.27 19.05 0.15
C THR A 36 9.70 19.79 -1.08
N THR A 37 9.40 19.02 -2.13
CA THR A 37 8.65 19.45 -3.32
C THR A 37 7.25 18.83 -3.29
N ALA A 38 6.21 19.66 -3.41
CA ALA A 38 4.81 19.21 -3.40
C ALA A 38 4.16 19.44 -4.76
N LEU A 39 3.55 18.39 -5.31
CA LEU A 39 2.66 18.45 -6.48
C LEU A 39 1.22 18.52 -6.02
N VAL A 40 0.54 19.61 -6.34
CA VAL A 40 -0.88 19.83 -6.05
C VAL A 40 -1.67 19.79 -7.35
N LEU A 41 -2.48 18.75 -7.52
CA LEU A 41 -3.42 18.60 -8.62
C LEU A 41 -4.75 19.24 -8.20
N GLY A 42 -5.13 20.34 -8.83
CA GLY A 42 -6.33 21.12 -8.53
C GLY A 42 -6.03 22.35 -7.67
N ALA A 43 -6.39 23.52 -8.16
CA ALA A 43 -6.28 24.83 -7.49
C ALA A 43 -7.63 25.33 -6.93
N GLY A 44 -8.61 24.42 -6.79
CA GLY A 44 -9.95 24.70 -6.28
C GLY A 44 -10.01 25.01 -4.77
N GLY A 45 -11.13 24.71 -4.12
CA GLY A 45 -11.37 25.08 -2.71
C GLY A 45 -10.33 24.49 -1.75
N LEU A 46 -10.05 23.19 -1.92
CA LEU A 46 -9.06 22.48 -1.11
C LEU A 46 -7.64 22.88 -1.51
N GLY A 47 -7.33 22.85 -2.82
CA GLY A 47 -6.03 23.19 -3.36
C GLY A 47 -5.56 24.60 -3.02
N SER A 48 -6.48 25.57 -2.99
CA SER A 48 -6.23 26.92 -2.53
C SER A 48 -5.66 26.94 -1.11
N CYS A 49 -6.33 26.25 -0.20
CA CYS A 49 -5.97 26.25 1.22
C CYS A 49 -4.70 25.42 1.47
N VAL A 50 -4.60 24.24 0.87
CA VAL A 50 -3.43 23.36 0.96
C VAL A 50 -2.16 24.07 0.48
N SER A 51 -2.21 24.73 -0.68
CA SER A 51 -1.06 25.43 -1.26
C SER A 51 -0.54 26.57 -0.39
N ILE A 52 -1.44 27.41 0.15
CA ILE A 52 -1.06 28.51 1.04
C ILE A 52 -0.39 27.95 2.30
N GLN A 53 -0.96 26.90 2.88
CA GLN A 53 -0.43 26.27 4.08
C GLN A 53 0.95 25.64 3.83
N LEU A 54 1.13 24.87 2.76
CA LEU A 54 2.42 24.26 2.41
C LEU A 54 3.52 25.31 2.23
N MET A 55 3.24 26.38 1.49
CA MET A 55 4.18 27.50 1.35
C MET A 55 4.46 28.17 2.71
N ARG A 56 3.46 28.33 3.59
CA ARG A 56 3.66 28.86 4.96
C ARG A 56 4.35 27.88 5.92
N LEU A 57 4.36 26.58 5.61
CA LEU A 57 5.19 25.57 6.30
C LEU A 57 6.66 25.69 5.87
N GLY A 58 6.94 26.30 4.73
CA GLY A 58 8.28 26.56 4.24
C GLY A 58 8.85 25.46 3.36
N ILE A 59 8.00 24.82 2.54
CA ILE A 59 8.45 23.85 1.54
C ILE A 59 9.37 24.50 0.50
N LYS A 60 10.24 23.70 -0.11
CA LYS A 60 11.17 24.16 -1.15
C LYS A 60 10.42 24.66 -2.38
N LYS A 61 9.52 23.82 -2.88
CA LYS A 61 8.88 23.99 -4.19
C LYS A 61 7.44 23.51 -4.17
N LEU A 62 6.54 24.35 -4.64
CA LEU A 62 5.13 24.04 -4.87
C LEU A 62 4.88 24.00 -6.37
N ILE A 63 4.44 22.86 -6.88
CA ILE A 63 4.01 22.65 -8.26
C ILE A 63 2.49 22.58 -8.25
N LEU A 64 1.82 23.53 -8.91
CA LEU A 64 0.36 23.60 -8.97
C LEU A 64 -0.15 23.36 -10.39
N VAL A 65 -1.10 22.43 -10.53
CA VAL A 65 -1.71 22.06 -11.81
C VAL A 65 -3.21 22.29 -11.75
N ASP A 66 -3.75 23.10 -12.66
CA ASP A 66 -5.18 23.29 -12.88
C ASP A 66 -5.35 23.89 -14.29
N TYR A 67 -6.46 23.62 -14.98
CA TYR A 67 -6.71 24.14 -16.33
C TYR A 67 -7.87 25.14 -16.40
N ASP A 68 -8.59 25.32 -15.30
CA ASP A 68 -9.76 26.18 -15.25
C ASP A 68 -9.38 27.66 -15.14
N VAL A 69 -10.39 28.50 -15.35
CA VAL A 69 -10.36 29.93 -15.02
C VAL A 69 -11.12 30.20 -13.73
N VAL A 70 -10.80 31.30 -13.05
CA VAL A 70 -11.52 31.76 -11.86
C VAL A 70 -12.89 32.28 -12.27
N ASP A 71 -13.94 31.83 -11.59
CA ASP A 71 -15.32 32.27 -11.81
C ASP A 71 -15.97 32.79 -10.51
N TYR A 72 -17.05 33.58 -10.61
CA TYR A 72 -17.77 34.19 -9.49
C TYR A 72 -18.15 33.17 -8.41
N HIS A 73 -18.67 32.01 -8.83
CA HIS A 73 -19.11 30.94 -7.93
C HIS A 73 -17.94 30.24 -7.21
N ASN A 74 -16.68 30.52 -7.58
CA ASN A 74 -15.49 29.99 -6.91
C ASN A 74 -15.14 30.78 -5.65
N LEU A 75 -15.39 32.09 -5.65
CA LEU A 75 -14.92 33.01 -4.60
C LEU A 75 -15.54 32.74 -3.22
N ASN A 76 -16.63 31.99 -3.15
CA ASN A 76 -17.25 31.60 -1.89
C ASN A 76 -16.37 30.64 -1.04
N ARG A 77 -15.40 29.94 -1.65
CA ARG A 77 -14.60 28.90 -0.97
C ARG A 77 -13.13 28.83 -1.41
N GLN A 78 -12.80 29.32 -2.60
CA GLN A 78 -11.44 29.31 -3.15
C GLN A 78 -10.67 30.55 -2.68
N ILE A 79 -10.18 30.49 -1.44
CA ILE A 79 -9.58 31.63 -0.73
C ILE A 79 -8.34 32.24 -1.38
N MET A 80 -7.74 31.55 -2.34
CA MET A 80 -6.57 32.04 -3.05
C MET A 80 -6.93 33.12 -4.07
N PHE A 81 -8.19 33.22 -4.49
CA PHE A 81 -8.62 34.11 -5.56
C PHE A 81 -9.41 35.31 -5.04
N THR A 82 -9.32 36.40 -5.80
CA THR A 82 -10.02 37.66 -5.52
C THR A 82 -11.00 37.99 -6.64
N ILE A 83 -11.84 39.01 -6.44
CA ILE A 83 -12.73 39.54 -7.49
C ILE A 83 -11.95 39.96 -8.74
N ASN A 84 -10.71 40.43 -8.56
CA ASN A 84 -9.84 40.86 -9.66
C ASN A 84 -9.26 39.69 -10.47
N ASP A 85 -9.47 38.45 -10.03
CA ASP A 85 -8.96 37.25 -10.69
C ASP A 85 -9.99 36.60 -11.62
N ILE A 86 -11.26 37.03 -11.56
CA ILE A 86 -12.34 36.49 -12.39
C ILE A 86 -11.95 36.55 -13.88
N GLY A 87 -12.10 35.43 -14.58
CA GLY A 87 -11.77 35.25 -15.99
C GLY A 87 -10.30 34.96 -16.27
N LYS A 88 -9.41 35.00 -15.28
CA LYS A 88 -8.00 34.62 -15.42
C LYS A 88 -7.81 33.13 -15.13
N SER A 89 -6.73 32.54 -15.67
CA SER A 89 -6.33 31.17 -15.34
C SER A 89 -6.12 31.03 -13.83
N LYS A 90 -6.69 29.97 -13.24
CA LYS A 90 -6.54 29.68 -11.81
C LYS A 90 -5.08 29.59 -11.41
N VAL A 91 -4.24 28.89 -12.17
CA VAL A 91 -2.83 28.73 -11.79
C VAL A 91 -2.02 30.02 -11.89
N GLU A 92 -2.31 30.90 -12.86
CA GLU A 92 -1.62 32.18 -12.97
C GLU A 92 -2.01 33.14 -11.83
N SER A 93 -3.31 33.25 -11.54
CA SER A 93 -3.78 34.01 -10.38
C SER A 93 -3.26 33.41 -9.07
N ALA A 94 -3.20 32.07 -8.97
CA ALA A 94 -2.66 31.38 -7.81
C ALA A 94 -1.19 31.74 -7.57
N LYS A 95 -0.36 31.72 -8.62
CA LYS A 95 1.05 32.09 -8.52
C LYS A 95 1.24 33.52 -8.02
N GLN A 96 0.50 34.47 -8.60
CA GLN A 96 0.54 35.87 -8.18
C GLN A 96 0.09 36.03 -6.73
N ASN A 97 -1.00 35.38 -6.34
CA ASN A 97 -1.57 35.52 -5.00
C ASN A 97 -0.71 34.84 -3.92
N LEU A 98 -0.12 33.67 -4.23
CA LEU A 98 0.83 32.99 -3.36
C LEU A 98 2.11 33.79 -3.16
N GLN A 99 2.61 34.50 -4.17
CA GLN A 99 3.80 35.36 -4.04
C GLN A 99 3.65 36.41 -2.92
N PHE A 100 2.47 36.99 -2.73
CA PHE A 100 2.21 37.94 -1.63
C PHE A 100 2.32 37.32 -0.23
N HIS A 101 2.20 35.99 -0.14
CA HIS A 101 2.25 35.25 1.11
C HIS A 101 3.57 34.49 1.30
N ASN A 102 4.45 34.47 0.30
CA ASN A 102 5.68 33.71 0.31
C ASN A 102 6.71 34.33 1.26
N ILE A 103 7.03 33.62 2.34
CA ILE A 103 7.92 34.09 3.42
C ILE A 103 9.29 33.41 3.42
N SER A 104 9.49 32.37 2.63
CA SER A 104 10.67 31.51 2.69
C SER A 104 11.27 31.19 1.33
N ASN A 105 10.98 32.02 0.33
CA ASN A 105 11.43 31.83 -1.05
C ASN A 105 11.03 30.47 -1.62
N THR A 106 9.84 29.95 -1.28
CA THR A 106 9.28 28.76 -1.91
C THR A 106 9.19 28.99 -3.41
N GLU A 107 9.76 28.10 -4.22
CA GLU A 107 9.63 28.13 -5.67
C GLU A 107 8.19 27.76 -6.05
N ILE A 108 7.46 28.65 -6.73
CA ILE A 108 6.09 28.41 -7.17
C ILE A 108 6.10 28.16 -8.67
N GLU A 109 5.89 26.91 -9.05
CA GLU A 109 5.76 26.43 -10.43
C GLU A 109 4.30 26.15 -10.73
N THR A 110 3.83 26.57 -11.90
CA THR A 110 2.41 26.49 -12.28
C THR A 110 2.26 25.93 -13.68
N HIS A 111 1.28 25.05 -13.86
CA HIS A 111 0.97 24.44 -15.15
C HIS A 111 -0.51 24.56 -15.45
N ASN A 112 -0.83 25.35 -16.48
CA ASN A 112 -2.19 25.51 -17.00
C ASN A 112 -2.51 24.36 -17.97
N ILE A 113 -2.65 23.14 -17.44
CA ILE A 113 -2.79 21.91 -18.23
C ILE A 113 -3.91 21.04 -17.68
N ASN A 114 -4.62 20.36 -18.57
CA ASN A 114 -5.66 19.41 -18.17
C ASN A 114 -5.01 18.05 -17.90
N ALA A 115 -5.00 17.66 -16.61
CA ALA A 115 -4.34 16.44 -16.13
C ALA A 115 -4.82 15.14 -16.80
N VAL A 116 -6.08 15.10 -17.27
CA VAL A 116 -6.62 13.94 -17.99
C VAL A 116 -6.06 13.88 -19.41
N THR A 117 -6.09 14.99 -20.14
CA THR A 117 -5.62 15.01 -21.54
C THR A 117 -4.10 15.01 -21.67
N GLN A 118 -3.37 15.48 -20.65
CA GLN A 118 -1.92 15.69 -20.66
C GLN A 118 -1.24 14.90 -19.52
N TRP A 119 -1.66 13.65 -19.33
CA TRP A 119 -1.21 12.79 -18.23
C TRP A 119 0.30 12.57 -18.18
N GLU A 120 0.95 12.45 -19.34
CA GLU A 120 2.42 12.34 -19.45
C GLU A 120 3.18 13.49 -18.75
N GLN A 121 2.60 14.69 -18.73
CA GLN A 121 3.17 15.83 -18.03
C GLN A 121 2.99 15.68 -16.52
N ILE A 122 1.84 15.19 -16.06
CA ILE A 122 1.60 14.86 -14.65
C ILE A 122 2.61 13.83 -14.16
N VAL A 123 2.87 12.78 -14.95
CA VAL A 123 3.90 11.77 -14.65
C VAL A 123 5.28 12.42 -14.51
N ALA A 124 5.65 13.33 -15.42
CA ALA A 124 6.94 14.03 -15.37
C ALA A 124 7.09 14.94 -14.15
N LEU A 125 6.01 15.60 -13.72
CA LEU A 125 5.98 16.46 -12.52
C LEU A 125 6.01 15.62 -11.24
N ALA A 126 5.29 14.49 -11.20
CA ALA A 126 5.28 13.58 -10.06
C ALA A 126 6.68 13.00 -9.79
N LYS A 127 7.43 12.63 -10.83
CA LYS A 127 8.83 12.14 -10.71
C LYS A 127 9.80 13.14 -10.05
N GLN A 128 9.44 14.43 -10.00
CA GLN A 128 10.25 15.50 -9.40
C GLN A 128 9.75 15.88 -8.00
N SER A 129 8.72 15.22 -7.50
CA SER A 129 8.00 15.59 -6.29
C SER A 129 8.26 14.60 -5.15
N ASN A 130 8.03 15.06 -3.92
CA ASN A 130 8.08 14.23 -2.72
C ASN A 130 6.68 13.91 -2.19
N LEU A 131 5.71 14.79 -2.43
CA LEU A 131 4.32 14.67 -1.98
C LEU A 131 3.37 14.93 -3.14
N VAL A 132 2.30 14.14 -3.26
CA VAL A 132 1.26 14.33 -4.28
C VAL A 132 -0.10 14.55 -3.62
N PHE A 133 -0.75 15.68 -3.95
CA PHE A 133 -2.09 16.02 -3.49
C PHE A 133 -3.05 15.89 -4.68
N ASN A 134 -3.99 14.95 -4.60
CA ASN A 134 -5.07 14.80 -5.56
C ASN A 134 -6.31 15.55 -5.07
N LEU A 135 -6.53 16.76 -5.59
CA LEU A 135 -7.62 17.66 -5.19
C LEU A 135 -8.46 18.11 -6.41
N ILE A 136 -8.40 17.33 -7.50
CA ILE A 136 -9.25 17.51 -8.69
C ILE A 136 -10.54 16.71 -8.47
N ASP A 137 -11.68 17.39 -8.55
CA ASP A 137 -12.99 16.74 -8.54
C ASP A 137 -13.33 16.22 -9.95
N TYR A 138 -12.70 15.11 -10.34
CA TYR A 138 -13.01 14.41 -11.59
C TYR A 138 -13.77 13.11 -11.36
N GLY A 139 -13.53 12.43 -10.23
CA GLY A 139 -14.20 11.20 -9.83
C GLY A 139 -13.27 10.01 -9.62
N ASP A 140 -13.81 8.95 -9.04
CA ASP A 140 -13.07 7.82 -8.46
C ASP A 140 -12.06 7.15 -9.39
N TYR A 141 -12.32 7.11 -10.71
CA TYR A 141 -11.38 6.52 -11.66
C TYR A 141 -10.13 7.38 -11.87
N PHE A 142 -10.27 8.71 -11.82
CA PHE A 142 -9.11 9.61 -11.85
C PHE A 142 -8.33 9.52 -10.53
N ASP A 143 -9.04 9.44 -9.40
CA ASP A 143 -8.41 9.22 -8.10
C ASP A 143 -7.61 7.91 -8.07
N LEU A 144 -8.15 6.85 -8.70
CA LEU A 144 -7.44 5.59 -8.88
C LEU A 144 -6.22 5.72 -9.80
N ALA A 145 -6.30 6.53 -10.85
CA ALA A 145 -5.16 6.80 -11.72
C ALA A 145 -4.02 7.49 -10.97
N VAL A 146 -4.32 8.52 -10.17
CA VAL A 146 -3.34 9.20 -9.32
C VAL A 146 -2.81 8.28 -8.22
N CYS A 147 -3.66 7.46 -7.61
CA CYS A 147 -3.23 6.45 -6.64
C CYS A 147 -2.24 5.46 -7.27
N SER A 148 -2.51 5.01 -8.49
CA SER A 148 -1.64 4.07 -9.21
C SER A 148 -0.30 4.69 -9.59
N LEU A 149 -0.31 5.98 -9.99
CA LEU A 149 0.90 6.77 -10.20
C LEU A 149 1.75 6.85 -8.93
N CYS A 150 1.12 7.18 -7.80
CA CYS A 150 1.78 7.29 -6.51
C CYS A 150 2.37 5.96 -6.04
N ILE A 151 1.64 4.84 -6.19
CA ILE A 151 2.16 3.49 -5.91
C ILE A 151 3.40 3.22 -6.76
N LYS A 152 3.32 3.46 -8.07
CA LYS A 152 4.41 3.15 -9.00
C LYS A 152 5.67 3.98 -8.76
N LEU A 153 5.51 5.21 -8.26
CA LEU A 153 6.62 6.11 -7.94
C LEU A 153 7.02 6.10 -6.46
N SER A 154 6.39 5.26 -5.64
CA SER A 154 6.57 5.23 -4.17
C SER A 154 6.39 6.61 -3.53
N LEU A 155 5.36 7.34 -3.97
CA LEU A 155 4.99 8.65 -3.48
C LEU A 155 3.77 8.53 -2.55
N PRO A 156 3.72 9.31 -1.47
CA PRO A 156 2.53 9.43 -0.66
C PRO A 156 1.46 10.21 -1.43
N MET A 157 0.20 9.79 -1.29
CA MET A 157 -0.95 10.47 -1.87
C MET A 157 -1.84 11.05 -0.77
N PHE A 158 -2.20 12.31 -0.91
CA PHE A 158 -3.17 12.98 -0.06
C PHE A 158 -4.37 13.39 -0.91
N GLN A 159 -5.58 13.09 -0.46
CA GLN A 159 -6.80 13.51 -1.14
C GLN A 159 -7.89 13.88 -0.13
N GLY A 160 -8.89 14.61 -0.59
CA GLY A 160 -10.07 14.88 0.20
C GLY A 160 -11.21 15.38 -0.64
N GLY A 161 -12.41 15.24 -0.08
CA GLY A 161 -13.66 15.65 -0.71
C GLY A 161 -14.60 16.25 0.32
N THR A 162 -15.49 17.12 -0.14
CA THR A 162 -16.52 17.75 0.68
C THR A 162 -17.87 17.58 0.02
N PHE A 163 -18.89 17.22 0.79
CA PHE A 163 -20.26 17.12 0.31
C PHE A 163 -21.23 17.57 1.40
N CYS A 164 -21.99 18.62 1.14
CA CYS A 164 -22.94 19.21 2.07
C CYS A 164 -22.30 19.54 3.44
N ASN A 165 -22.62 18.75 4.46
CA ASN A 165 -22.17 18.89 5.85
C ASN A 165 -21.14 17.81 6.23
N SER A 166 -20.56 17.09 5.27
CA SER A 166 -19.52 16.08 5.50
C SER A 166 -18.27 16.28 4.66
N LEU A 167 -17.15 15.83 5.19
CA LEU A 167 -15.88 15.75 4.48
C LEU A 167 -15.25 14.38 4.65
N SER A 168 -14.43 14.03 3.67
CA SER A 168 -13.53 12.88 3.72
C SER A 168 -12.11 13.34 3.44
N VAL A 169 -11.14 12.73 4.11
CA VAL A 169 -9.72 12.89 3.85
C VAL A 169 -9.09 11.53 3.84
N ASP A 170 -8.37 11.22 2.77
CA ASP A 170 -7.57 10.01 2.67
C ASP A 170 -6.11 10.35 2.54
N TYR A 171 -5.32 9.55 3.24
CA TYR A 171 -3.88 9.58 3.20
C TYR A 171 -3.39 8.17 2.89
N PHE A 172 -2.64 8.05 1.79
CA PHE A 172 -1.97 6.84 1.38
C PHE A 172 -0.47 7.02 1.52
N THR A 173 0.14 6.07 2.20
CA THR A 173 1.57 6.07 2.51
C THR A 173 2.43 5.83 1.27
N SER A 174 3.70 6.24 1.32
CA SER A 174 4.67 6.09 0.23
C SER A 174 5.00 4.63 -0.12
N ASP A 175 4.70 3.68 0.75
CA ASP A 175 4.74 2.24 0.43
C ASP A 175 3.58 1.79 -0.49
N GLY A 176 2.60 2.66 -0.75
CA GLY A 176 1.49 2.42 -1.66
C GLY A 176 0.46 1.42 -1.13
N ARG A 177 0.51 1.03 0.16
CA ARG A 177 -0.38 0.00 0.70
C ARG A 177 -0.85 0.31 2.12
N PRO A 178 -2.13 0.01 2.45
CA PRO A 178 -3.24 -0.27 1.55
C PRO A 178 -3.50 0.89 0.57
N CYS A 179 -4.00 0.61 -0.64
CA CYS A 179 -4.28 1.63 -1.65
C CYS A 179 -5.76 2.02 -1.69
N LEU A 180 -6.13 2.94 -2.59
CA LEU A 180 -7.52 3.38 -2.78
C LEU A 180 -8.49 2.23 -3.09
N LEU A 181 -8.08 1.20 -3.83
CA LEU A 181 -8.93 0.02 -4.08
C LEU A 181 -9.23 -0.81 -2.83
N CYS A 182 -8.45 -0.66 -1.77
CA CYS A 182 -8.79 -1.31 -0.50
C CYS A 182 -9.95 -0.62 0.22
N LEU A 183 -10.33 0.58 -0.23
CA LEU A 183 -11.27 1.48 0.43
C LEU A 183 -12.58 1.68 -0.35
N THR A 184 -12.57 1.38 -1.65
CA THR A 184 -13.73 1.53 -2.53
C THR A 184 -14.15 0.20 -3.12
N ASP A 185 -15.46 -0.03 -3.13
CA ASP A 185 -16.11 -1.11 -3.85
C ASP A 185 -16.92 -0.50 -4.99
N GLY A 186 -16.92 -1.14 -6.17
CA GLY A 186 -17.81 -0.75 -7.28
C GLY A 186 -17.12 -0.19 -8.53
N LEU A 187 -15.80 -0.01 -8.52
CA LEU A 187 -15.07 0.29 -9.75
C LEU A 187 -15.08 -0.93 -10.69
N LYS A 188 -15.35 -0.70 -11.97
CA LYS A 188 -15.41 -1.78 -12.95
C LYS A 188 -14.01 -2.36 -13.18
N LYS A 189 -13.94 -3.70 -13.24
CA LYS A 189 -12.70 -4.47 -13.45
C LYS A 189 -11.89 -3.98 -14.66
N GLU A 190 -12.56 -3.63 -15.77
CA GLU A 190 -11.90 -3.13 -16.99
C GLU A 190 -11.03 -1.88 -16.75
N PHE A 191 -11.47 -0.97 -15.87
CA PHE A 191 -10.74 0.25 -15.55
C PHE A 191 -9.65 -0.02 -14.51
N ILE A 192 -9.90 -0.91 -13.56
CA ILE A 192 -8.89 -1.37 -12.61
C ILE A 192 -7.69 -1.99 -13.35
N GLU A 193 -7.94 -2.80 -14.39
CA GLU A 193 -6.88 -3.39 -15.20
C GLU A 193 -6.13 -2.34 -16.03
N LYS A 194 -6.84 -1.40 -16.66
CA LYS A 194 -6.22 -0.31 -17.42
C LYS A 194 -5.39 0.63 -16.56
N LEU A 195 -5.86 0.95 -15.35
CA LEU A 195 -5.22 1.88 -14.43
C LEU A 195 -4.17 1.21 -13.54
N ASN A 196 -3.78 -0.03 -13.84
CA ASN A 196 -2.80 -0.74 -13.04
C ASN A 196 -1.48 0.06 -12.88
N PRO A 197 -0.86 0.08 -11.68
CA PRO A 197 0.41 0.78 -11.45
C PRO A 197 1.54 0.43 -12.43
N SER A 198 1.54 -0.79 -13.00
CA SER A 198 2.53 -1.19 -14.01
C SER A 198 2.39 -0.45 -15.35
N LEU A 199 1.18 0.01 -15.70
CA LEU A 199 0.87 0.66 -16.98
C LEU A 199 0.76 2.17 -16.86
N ILE A 200 0.50 2.69 -15.66
CA ILE A 200 0.05 4.08 -15.46
C ILE A 200 1.03 5.15 -15.99
N LEU A 201 2.33 4.84 -16.03
CA LEU A 201 3.37 5.76 -16.51
C LEU A 201 3.45 5.84 -18.04
N GLU A 202 2.85 4.90 -18.76
CA GLU A 202 2.94 4.78 -20.22
C GLU A 202 1.88 5.58 -20.96
N TYR A 203 0.80 5.95 -20.26
CA TYR A 203 -0.29 6.72 -20.85
C TYR A 203 0.13 8.17 -21.14
N LYS A 204 -0.29 8.65 -22.31
CA LYS A 204 -0.22 10.06 -22.70
C LYS A 204 -1.41 10.86 -22.19
N SER A 205 -2.58 10.26 -22.31
CA SER A 205 -3.86 10.78 -21.83
C SER A 205 -4.69 9.68 -21.17
N LEU A 206 -5.60 10.11 -20.31
CA LEU A 206 -6.59 9.30 -19.60
C LEU A 206 -8.01 9.58 -20.10
N GLU A 207 -8.18 10.05 -21.33
CA GLU A 207 -9.50 10.41 -21.89
C GLU A 207 -10.45 9.21 -22.06
N PHE A 208 -9.94 8.00 -21.90
CA PHE A 208 -10.76 6.78 -21.82
C PHE A 208 -11.55 6.69 -20.51
N LEU A 209 -11.21 7.49 -19.49
CA LEU A 209 -11.95 7.53 -18.23
C LEU A 209 -13.37 8.05 -18.48
N PRO A 210 -14.38 7.44 -17.83
CA PRO A 210 -15.73 7.96 -17.92
C PRO A 210 -15.74 9.34 -17.26
N LYS A 211 -16.34 10.31 -17.96
CA LYS A 211 -16.60 11.61 -17.35
C LYS A 211 -17.63 11.41 -16.25
N ASN A 212 -17.34 11.91 -15.05
CA ASN A 212 -18.28 11.81 -13.96
C ASN A 212 -19.38 12.86 -14.11
N ASP A 213 -20.65 12.42 -14.06
CA ASP A 213 -21.82 13.30 -14.07
C ASP A 213 -22.19 13.72 -12.64
N ASN A 214 -21.18 14.11 -11.86
CA ASN A 214 -21.42 14.57 -10.49
C ASN A 214 -22.35 15.80 -10.53
N PRO A 215 -23.39 15.85 -9.68
CA PRO A 215 -24.16 17.08 -9.49
C PRO A 215 -23.23 18.20 -9.02
N GLU A 216 -23.62 19.46 -9.24
CA GLU A 216 -22.86 20.61 -8.74
C GLU A 216 -22.47 20.39 -7.26
N GLY A 217 -21.16 20.40 -7.01
CA GLY A 217 -20.61 20.05 -5.70
C GLY A 217 -21.14 20.97 -4.61
N GLN A 218 -21.91 20.41 -3.68
CA GLN A 218 -22.46 21.12 -2.54
C GLN A 218 -21.36 21.33 -1.50
N SER A 219 -20.84 22.55 -1.41
CA SER A 219 -19.72 22.86 -0.52
C SER A 219 -19.73 24.31 -0.06
N ASN A 220 -18.98 24.61 0.99
CA ASN A 220 -18.83 25.95 1.57
C ASN A 220 -17.41 26.16 2.09
N ILE A 221 -17.09 27.41 2.44
CA ILE A 221 -15.75 27.78 2.93
C ILE A 221 -15.31 27.00 4.16
N VAL A 222 -16.21 26.78 5.12
CA VAL A 222 -15.89 26.16 6.42
C VAL A 222 -15.42 24.73 6.18
N ILE A 223 -16.20 23.95 5.43
CA ILE A 223 -15.91 22.53 5.21
C ILE A 223 -14.68 22.33 4.31
N CYS A 224 -14.48 23.18 3.29
CA CYS A 224 -13.27 23.16 2.47
C CYS A 224 -12.01 23.43 3.30
N GLN A 225 -12.03 24.44 4.17
CA GLN A 225 -10.88 24.77 5.01
C GLN A 225 -10.60 23.67 6.03
N MET A 226 -11.63 23.10 6.67
CA MET A 226 -11.47 21.97 7.58
C MET A 226 -10.83 20.78 6.87
N CYS A 227 -11.34 20.41 5.68
CA CYS A 227 -10.80 19.32 4.88
C CYS A 227 -9.31 19.53 4.55
N ALA A 228 -8.95 20.72 4.06
CA ALA A 228 -7.56 21.08 3.76
C ALA A 228 -6.63 21.02 4.99
N ASN A 229 -7.11 21.44 6.16
CA ASN A 229 -6.35 21.36 7.42
C ASN A 229 -6.07 19.90 7.82
N PHE A 230 -7.06 19.01 7.68
CA PHE A 230 -6.88 17.58 7.95
C PHE A 230 -5.91 16.94 6.94
N ILE A 231 -5.99 17.29 5.65
CA ILE A 231 -5.03 16.86 4.62
C ILE A 231 -3.59 17.20 5.04
N ASN A 232 -3.32 18.46 5.39
CA ASN A 232 -1.97 18.90 5.75
C ASN A 232 -1.48 18.35 7.09
N THR A 233 -2.38 17.87 7.95
CA THR A 233 -1.96 17.17 9.17
C THR A 233 -1.22 15.88 8.82
N PHE A 234 -1.62 15.16 7.76
CA PHE A 234 -0.93 13.96 7.31
C PHE A 234 0.42 14.23 6.65
N VAL A 235 0.63 15.42 6.09
CA VAL A 235 1.93 15.84 5.57
C VAL A 235 3.00 15.80 6.66
N LEU A 236 2.64 16.27 7.86
CA LEU A 236 3.55 16.25 9.01
C LEU A 236 3.89 14.80 9.43
N ASN A 237 2.91 13.89 9.37
CA ASN A 237 3.15 12.46 9.64
C ASN A 237 4.08 11.82 8.60
N GLU A 238 4.02 12.29 7.35
CA GLU A 238 4.86 11.75 6.28
C GLU A 238 6.29 12.30 6.36
N LEU A 239 6.46 13.59 6.69
CA LEU A 239 7.77 14.23 6.80
C LEU A 239 8.50 13.91 8.11
N PHE A 240 7.78 13.69 9.21
CA PHE A 240 8.37 13.44 10.53
C PHE A 240 8.02 12.04 11.03
N PRO A 241 9.00 11.12 11.11
CA PRO A 241 8.75 9.75 11.54
C PRO A 241 8.44 9.72 13.04
N SER A 242 7.16 9.69 13.39
CA SER A 242 6.69 9.34 14.73
C SER A 242 5.81 8.09 14.67
N GLY A 243 6.45 6.91 14.65
CA GLY A 243 5.79 5.60 14.62
C GLY A 243 5.57 5.02 13.22
N GLN A 244 4.78 3.95 13.14
CA GLN A 244 4.50 3.25 11.88
C GLN A 244 3.56 4.10 11.01
N LYS A 245 4.02 4.46 9.83
CA LYS A 245 3.20 5.11 8.80
C LYS A 245 2.13 4.12 8.34
N LYS A 246 0.88 4.53 8.39
CA LYS A 246 -0.25 3.74 7.90
C LYS A 246 -1.18 4.62 7.09
N SER A 247 -1.68 4.08 5.99
CA SER A 247 -2.74 4.71 5.22
C SER A 247 -4.00 4.85 6.09
N LYS A 248 -4.67 6.00 6.01
CA LYS A 248 -5.76 6.39 6.91
C LYS A 248 -6.87 7.11 6.15
N ARG A 249 -8.10 6.96 6.65
CA ARG A 249 -9.26 7.77 6.28
C ARG A 249 -9.81 8.49 7.50
N ILE A 250 -10.16 9.76 7.30
CA ILE A 250 -10.96 10.55 8.23
C ILE A 250 -12.28 10.90 7.54
N LEU A 251 -13.39 10.62 8.21
CA LEU A 251 -14.71 11.12 7.88
C LEU A 251 -15.13 12.09 8.98
N LEU A 252 -15.64 13.25 8.60
CA LEU A 252 -16.19 14.21 9.55
C LEU A 252 -17.56 14.67 9.08
N TYR A 253 -18.52 14.64 9.99
CA TYR A 253 -19.88 15.14 9.83
C TYR A 253 -20.05 16.36 10.72
N LEU A 254 -20.75 17.39 10.25
CA LEU A 254 -20.97 18.63 11.01
C LEU A 254 -22.31 18.68 11.75
N ASP A 255 -23.25 17.78 11.44
CA ASP A 255 -24.56 17.71 12.08
C ASP A 255 -25.06 16.26 12.27
N PRO A 256 -24.89 15.67 13.47
CA PRO A 256 -24.09 16.20 14.58
C PRO A 256 -22.60 16.25 14.24
N ILE A 257 -21.81 16.97 15.03
CA ILE A 257 -20.35 16.94 14.90
C ILE A 257 -19.86 15.54 15.31
N ASP A 258 -19.37 14.77 14.34
CA ASP A 258 -18.81 13.45 14.56
C ASP A 258 -17.57 13.25 13.68
N ILE A 259 -16.56 12.55 14.22
CA ILE A 259 -15.29 12.28 13.53
C ILE A 259 -14.98 10.80 13.65
N ILE A 260 -14.91 10.15 12.50
CA ILE A 260 -14.53 8.75 12.37
C ILE A 260 -13.16 8.70 11.70
N SER A 261 -12.16 8.14 12.39
CA SER A 261 -10.82 7.96 11.88
C SER A 261 -10.41 6.50 12.01
N PHE A 262 -9.90 5.90 10.94
CA PHE A 262 -9.44 4.51 10.96
C PHE A 262 -8.22 4.30 10.05
N ASP A 263 -7.39 3.33 10.43
CA ASP A 263 -6.33 2.79 9.58
C ASP A 263 -7.01 1.96 8.47
N LEU A 264 -6.51 2.07 7.25
CA LEU A 264 -6.93 1.16 6.20
C LEU A 264 -6.29 -0.22 6.42
N GLU A 265 -6.96 -1.24 5.93
CA GLU A 265 -6.45 -2.60 5.86
C GLU A 265 -6.38 -3.07 4.40
N ILE A 266 -5.47 -3.98 4.10
CA ILE A 266 -5.39 -4.57 2.77
C ILE A 266 -6.59 -5.51 2.62
N THR A 267 -7.53 -5.18 1.75
CA THR A 267 -8.62 -6.11 1.43
C THR A 267 -8.07 -7.30 0.66
N PRO A 268 -8.52 -8.54 0.97
CA PRO A 268 -8.13 -9.71 0.21
C PRO A 268 -8.42 -9.54 -1.27
N LYS A 269 -9.39 -8.75 -1.75
CA LYS A 269 -9.71 -8.67 -3.18
C LYS A 269 -8.85 -7.69 -3.98
N CYS A 270 -7.97 -6.91 -3.33
CA CYS A 270 -7.26 -5.82 -4.00
C CYS A 270 -6.17 -6.34 -4.96
N PRO A 271 -6.26 -6.08 -6.27
CA PRO A 271 -5.26 -6.55 -7.23
C PRO A 271 -3.94 -5.76 -7.17
N TYR A 272 -3.91 -4.61 -6.49
CA TYR A 272 -2.71 -3.77 -6.38
C TYR A 272 -1.88 -4.06 -5.14
N CYS A 273 -2.54 -4.36 -4.02
CA CYS A 273 -1.89 -4.58 -2.73
C CYS A 273 -1.60 -6.05 -2.42
N ARG A 274 -2.19 -6.99 -3.18
CA ARG A 274 -1.77 -8.41 -3.15
C ARG A 274 -0.31 -8.48 -3.60
N GLU A 275 0.53 -9.06 -2.76
CA GLU A 275 1.97 -9.09 -2.97
C GLU A 275 2.41 -10.05 -4.10
N PRO A 276 3.51 -9.74 -4.84
CA PRO A 276 4.20 -8.45 -4.87
C PRO A 276 4.46 -7.83 -6.25
N PHE A 277 4.12 -6.54 -6.35
CA PHE A 277 4.98 -5.55 -6.97
C PHE A 277 5.58 -4.70 -5.84
N HIS A 278 6.82 -5.01 -5.45
CA HIS A 278 7.73 -4.11 -4.73
C HIS A 278 9.13 -4.28 -5.35
N GLU A 279 9.72 -3.17 -5.81
CA GLU A 279 11.14 -3.10 -6.16
C GLU A 279 11.96 -3.13 -4.87
N GLY A 280 12.28 -4.35 -4.50
CA GLY A 280 13.31 -4.76 -3.55
C GLY A 280 13.45 -6.24 -3.82
N ASN A 281 14.12 -6.57 -4.93
CA ASN A 281 14.22 -7.90 -5.54
C ASN A 281 13.93 -9.06 -4.58
N SER A 282 12.67 -9.40 -4.44
CA SER A 282 12.24 -10.58 -3.70
C SER A 282 10.98 -11.05 -4.37
N PHE A 283 11.18 -11.72 -5.50
CA PHE A 283 10.12 -12.45 -6.16
C PHE A 283 9.54 -13.38 -5.10
N HIS A 284 8.24 -13.28 -4.84
CA HIS A 284 7.61 -14.26 -3.98
C HIS A 284 6.24 -14.60 -4.49
N GLU A 285 5.84 -15.81 -4.18
CA GLU A 285 4.63 -16.44 -4.69
C GLU A 285 3.85 -16.97 -3.49
N VAL A 286 2.56 -16.64 -3.45
CA VAL A 286 1.67 -16.92 -2.31
C VAL A 286 0.43 -17.61 -2.83
N GLN A 287 0.09 -18.74 -2.23
CA GLN A 287 -1.17 -19.44 -2.44
C GLN A 287 -1.77 -19.76 -1.07
N SER A 288 -3.07 -19.57 -0.88
CA SER A 288 -3.80 -20.05 0.30
C SER A 288 -5.08 -20.77 -0.12
N GLU A 289 -5.47 -21.77 0.65
CA GLU A 289 -6.70 -22.53 0.45
C GLU A 289 -7.31 -22.97 1.79
N GLU A 290 -8.63 -23.17 1.78
CA GLU A 290 -9.36 -23.77 2.90
C GLU A 290 -9.15 -25.29 2.89
N ILE A 291 -8.62 -25.82 4.00
CA ILE A 291 -8.31 -27.22 4.21
C ILE A 291 -9.38 -27.84 5.11
N PRO A 292 -10.01 -28.95 4.70
CA PRO A 292 -11.03 -29.65 5.49
C PRO A 292 -10.41 -30.50 6.61
N LEU A 293 -9.56 -29.88 7.43
CA LEU A 293 -8.97 -30.46 8.63
C LEU A 293 -9.04 -29.44 9.78
N SER A 294 -9.03 -29.97 11.00
CA SER A 294 -8.81 -29.13 12.18
C SER A 294 -7.43 -28.50 12.12
N LYS A 295 -7.32 -27.28 12.66
CA LYS A 295 -6.04 -26.57 12.78
C LYS A 295 -4.98 -27.39 13.52
N GLU A 296 -5.38 -28.10 14.57
CA GLU A 296 -4.47 -28.92 15.38
C GLU A 296 -3.91 -30.12 14.60
N ASP A 297 -4.75 -30.77 13.79
CA ASP A 297 -4.32 -31.94 13.03
C ASP A 297 -3.38 -31.56 11.89
N LEU A 298 -3.72 -30.49 11.15
CA LEU A 298 -2.83 -29.98 10.11
C LEU A 298 -1.49 -29.48 10.68
N TRP A 299 -1.51 -28.86 11.86
CA TRP A 299 -0.29 -28.39 12.53
C TRP A 299 0.68 -29.52 12.92
N LYS A 300 0.17 -30.71 13.31
CA LYS A 300 1.03 -31.86 13.66
C LYS A 300 1.93 -32.28 12.50
N ASP A 301 1.40 -32.27 11.29
CA ASP A 301 2.14 -32.65 10.09
C ASP A 301 3.03 -31.50 9.58
N ILE A 302 2.52 -30.26 9.58
CA ILE A 302 3.26 -29.07 9.12
C ILE A 302 4.45 -28.74 10.04
N LYS A 303 4.27 -28.78 11.37
CA LYS A 303 5.33 -28.45 12.34
C LYS A 303 6.58 -29.33 12.17
N ASN A 304 6.38 -30.57 11.76
CA ASN A 304 7.46 -31.54 11.53
C ASN A 304 7.92 -31.60 10.07
N LEU A 305 7.41 -30.69 9.22
CA LEU A 305 7.63 -30.65 7.78
C LEU A 305 7.40 -32.00 7.10
N GLN A 306 6.34 -32.72 7.47
CA GLN A 306 6.02 -34.05 6.91
C GLN A 306 5.34 -33.94 5.53
N LEU A 307 6.04 -33.35 4.56
CA LEU A 307 5.51 -33.10 3.22
C LEU A 307 5.14 -34.39 2.47
N GLN A 308 5.73 -35.54 2.82
CA GLN A 308 5.34 -36.85 2.26
C GLN A 308 3.93 -37.29 2.69
N LYS A 309 3.44 -36.80 3.83
CA LYS A 309 2.05 -37.02 4.26
C LYS A 309 1.09 -36.03 3.66
N LEU A 310 1.51 -34.76 3.57
CA LEU A 310 0.68 -33.67 3.03
C LEU A 310 0.54 -33.79 1.50
N PHE A 311 1.61 -34.19 0.82
CA PHE A 311 1.70 -34.21 -0.64
C PHE A 311 2.22 -35.57 -1.16
N PRO A 312 1.54 -36.69 -0.83
CA PRO A 312 2.03 -38.04 -1.13
C PRO A 312 2.11 -38.35 -2.63
N GLN A 313 1.43 -37.59 -3.49
CA GLN A 313 1.56 -37.73 -4.94
C GLN A 313 2.84 -37.13 -5.51
N TYR A 314 3.47 -36.19 -4.80
CA TYR A 314 4.63 -35.47 -5.30
C TYR A 314 5.90 -35.78 -4.50
N VAL A 315 5.78 -35.94 -3.19
CA VAL A 315 6.90 -36.22 -2.29
C VAL A 315 6.97 -37.72 -2.03
N GLN A 316 8.12 -38.32 -2.36
CA GLN A 316 8.39 -39.74 -2.12
C GLN A 316 8.80 -39.98 -0.67
N GLU A 317 9.77 -39.22 -0.17
CA GLU A 317 10.30 -39.37 1.19
C GLU A 317 11.00 -38.09 1.66
N ILE A 318 11.16 -37.98 2.99
CA ILE A 318 11.98 -36.97 3.63
C ILE A 318 12.98 -37.67 4.55
N GLN A 319 14.26 -37.36 4.38
CA GLN A 319 15.35 -37.91 5.18
C GLN A 319 16.03 -36.79 5.96
N VAL A 320 16.35 -37.04 7.24
CA VAL A 320 17.11 -36.09 8.06
C VAL A 320 18.60 -36.24 7.71
N ILE A 321 19.23 -35.16 7.26
CA ILE A 321 20.67 -35.11 7.00
C ILE A 321 21.41 -34.70 8.26
N GLU A 322 20.89 -33.70 8.97
CA GLU A 322 21.49 -33.10 10.15
C GLU A 322 20.38 -32.65 11.11
N GLY A 323 20.52 -32.94 12.41
CA GLY A 323 19.52 -32.59 13.43
C GLY A 323 18.38 -33.60 13.55
N SER A 324 17.16 -33.11 13.72
CA SER A 324 15.93 -33.90 13.87
C SER A 324 14.70 -33.22 13.25
N LEU A 325 13.61 -33.98 13.01
CA LEU A 325 12.36 -33.42 12.48
C LEU A 325 11.74 -32.42 13.48
N GLY A 326 11.23 -31.29 12.99
CA GLY A 326 10.57 -30.29 13.82
C GLY A 326 11.50 -29.50 14.75
N GLN A 327 12.80 -29.47 14.43
CA GLN A 327 13.82 -28.70 15.15
C GLN A 327 14.45 -27.65 14.22
N ILE A 328 14.61 -26.42 14.72
CA ILE A 328 15.28 -25.32 14.00
C ILE A 328 16.74 -25.71 13.71
N ASP A 329 17.26 -25.25 12.58
CA ASP A 329 18.58 -25.54 12.02
C ASP A 329 18.80 -26.98 11.52
N SER A 330 17.82 -27.87 11.67
CA SER A 330 17.88 -29.19 11.05
C SER A 330 17.88 -29.09 9.53
N LYS A 331 18.69 -29.94 8.87
CA LYS A 331 18.73 -30.08 7.41
C LYS A 331 18.04 -31.37 6.99
N LEU A 332 17.11 -31.25 6.06
CA LEU A 332 16.29 -32.34 5.56
C LEU A 332 16.48 -32.45 4.05
N GLN A 333 16.52 -33.68 3.54
CA GLN A 333 16.45 -33.96 2.11
C GLN A 333 15.04 -34.39 1.75
N ILE A 334 14.41 -33.68 0.82
CA ILE A 334 13.13 -34.04 0.22
C ILE A 334 13.44 -34.74 -1.10
N THR A 335 12.98 -35.98 -1.25
CA THR A 335 13.02 -36.70 -2.52
C THR A 335 11.62 -36.67 -3.13
N TYR A 336 11.50 -36.13 -4.35
CA TYR A 336 10.26 -36.07 -5.12
C TYR A 336 10.13 -37.30 -6.03
N LYS A 337 8.89 -37.64 -6.40
CA LYS A 337 8.59 -38.83 -7.21
C LYS A 337 9.10 -38.74 -8.65
N ASP A 338 9.35 -37.55 -9.16
CA ASP A 338 10.01 -37.32 -10.46
C ASP A 338 11.54 -37.53 -10.40
N GLY A 339 12.08 -37.88 -9.22
CA GLY A 339 13.49 -38.09 -8.99
C GLY A 339 14.25 -36.84 -8.54
N ALA A 340 13.60 -35.67 -8.44
CA ALA A 340 14.23 -34.46 -7.92
C ALA A 340 14.55 -34.61 -6.42
N LYS A 341 15.66 -34.02 -5.99
CA LYS A 341 16.15 -34.05 -4.60
C LYS A 341 16.49 -32.66 -4.13
N TRP A 342 15.79 -32.16 -3.12
CA TRP A 342 15.98 -30.81 -2.59
C TRP A 342 16.43 -30.88 -1.14
N THR A 343 17.51 -30.18 -0.79
CA THR A 343 17.97 -30.03 0.58
C THR A 343 17.41 -28.73 1.15
N VAL A 344 16.77 -28.85 2.31
CA VAL A 344 16.15 -27.73 3.02
C VAL A 344 16.70 -27.59 4.43
N GLN A 345 16.70 -26.38 4.97
CA GLN A 345 17.06 -26.09 6.35
C GLN A 345 15.85 -25.45 7.05
N LEU A 346 15.46 -25.98 8.21
CA LEU A 346 14.42 -25.39 9.05
C LEU A 346 14.94 -24.10 9.70
N VAL A 347 14.20 -23.00 9.58
CA VAL A 347 14.61 -21.66 10.05
C VAL A 347 13.77 -21.20 11.23
N GLU A 348 12.45 -21.40 11.17
CA GLU A 348 11.53 -20.98 12.24
C GLU A 348 10.42 -22.00 12.41
N ILE A 349 10.03 -22.23 13.67
CA ILE A 349 8.83 -22.98 14.03
C ILE A 349 8.13 -22.21 15.15
N SER A 350 7.01 -21.57 14.84
CA SER A 350 6.22 -20.81 15.80
C SER A 350 4.89 -21.51 16.08
N SER A 351 4.75 -22.10 17.26
CA SER A 351 3.47 -22.71 17.67
C SER A 351 2.38 -21.68 18.01
N ILE A 352 2.77 -20.44 18.33
CA ILE A 352 1.84 -19.33 18.60
C ILE A 352 1.25 -18.80 17.28
N LYS A 353 2.11 -18.50 16.31
CA LYS A 353 1.69 -18.01 14.98
C LYS A 353 1.23 -19.13 14.05
N GLN A 354 1.51 -20.38 14.41
CA GLN A 354 1.25 -21.57 13.60
C GLN A 354 1.95 -21.45 12.23
N THR A 355 3.23 -21.09 12.31
CA THR A 355 4.08 -20.79 11.15
C THR A 355 5.31 -21.68 11.18
N ILE A 356 5.68 -22.25 10.04
CA ILE A 356 6.97 -22.89 9.82
C ILE A 356 7.67 -22.23 8.63
N VAL A 357 8.97 -21.98 8.78
CA VAL A 357 9.81 -21.38 7.75
C VAL A 357 10.97 -22.32 7.47
N TYR A 358 11.23 -22.60 6.19
CA TYR A 358 12.39 -23.38 5.76
C TYR A 358 13.01 -22.82 4.49
N ASP A 359 14.33 -22.82 4.44
CA ASP A 359 15.10 -22.39 3.28
C ASP A 359 15.47 -23.61 2.43
N VAL A 360 15.21 -23.58 1.13
CA VAL A 360 15.76 -24.53 0.16
C VAL A 360 17.18 -24.07 -0.19
N ILE A 361 18.17 -24.86 0.17
CA ILE A 361 19.61 -24.51 0.07
C ILE A 361 20.34 -25.25 -1.04
N GLN A 362 19.76 -26.35 -1.55
CA GLN A 362 20.32 -27.11 -2.67
C GLN A 362 19.21 -27.85 -3.42
N THR A 363 19.33 -27.95 -4.74
CA THR A 363 18.37 -28.66 -5.61
C THR A 363 19.10 -29.52 -6.64
N GLN A 364 18.55 -30.70 -6.94
CA GLN A 364 19.01 -31.59 -8.00
C GLN A 364 17.78 -32.13 -8.76
N PRO A 365 17.61 -31.88 -10.07
CA PRO A 365 18.42 -30.98 -10.91
C PRO A 365 18.43 -29.55 -10.37
N GLN A 366 19.43 -28.76 -10.78
CA GLN A 366 19.57 -27.38 -10.33
C GLN A 366 18.34 -26.57 -10.74
N PHE A 367 17.67 -26.02 -9.74
CA PHE A 367 16.55 -25.09 -9.92
C PHE A 367 17.07 -23.70 -10.32
N SER A 368 16.18 -22.88 -10.89
CA SER A 368 16.55 -21.58 -11.47
C SER A 368 17.20 -20.61 -10.47
N CYS A 369 16.89 -20.70 -9.18
CA CYS A 369 17.48 -19.87 -8.13
C CYS A 369 18.29 -20.71 -7.14
N LYS A 370 19.38 -20.15 -6.62
CA LYS A 370 20.31 -20.86 -5.73
C LYS A 370 19.74 -21.17 -4.36
N LYS A 371 18.98 -20.23 -3.80
CA LYS A 371 18.36 -20.34 -2.49
C LYS A 371 17.02 -19.61 -2.50
N PHE A 372 16.01 -20.22 -1.88
CA PHE A 372 14.70 -19.59 -1.70
C PHE A 372 14.04 -20.14 -0.44
N ARG A 373 13.10 -19.38 0.12
CA ARG A 373 12.46 -19.66 1.39
C ARG A 373 11.02 -20.05 1.18
N ASN A 374 10.54 -20.99 1.96
CA ASN A 374 9.13 -21.36 2.03
C ASN A 374 8.59 -21.11 3.43
N ILE A 375 7.35 -20.64 3.48
CA ILE A 375 6.63 -20.29 4.68
C ILE A 375 5.26 -20.96 4.58
N PHE A 376 4.96 -21.83 5.55
CA PHE A 376 3.60 -22.33 5.76
C PHE A 376 3.00 -21.66 6.99
N GLN A 377 1.78 -21.17 6.89
CA GLN A 377 1.06 -20.55 7.99
C GLN A 377 -0.38 -21.04 8.04
N ILE A 378 -0.85 -21.40 9.23
CA ILE A 378 -2.23 -21.87 9.45
C ILE A 378 -3.05 -20.81 10.19
N SER A 379 -4.14 -20.34 9.58
CA SER A 379 -5.13 -19.43 10.16
C SER A 379 -6.47 -20.15 10.39
N GLN A 380 -7.31 -19.55 11.24
CA GLN A 380 -8.69 -19.98 11.40
C GLN A 380 -9.58 -19.13 10.46
N PRO A 381 -10.56 -19.71 9.76
CA PRO A 381 -11.44 -18.95 8.89
C PRO A 381 -12.32 -18.00 9.71
N ASP A 382 -12.67 -16.84 9.16
CA ASP A 382 -13.51 -15.82 9.84
C ASP A 382 -14.92 -16.33 10.22
N ASN A 383 -15.37 -17.46 9.63
CA ASN A 383 -16.63 -18.10 9.96
C ASN A 383 -16.51 -18.96 11.24
N GLN A 384 -17.04 -18.44 12.36
CA GLN A 384 -16.99 -19.04 13.71
C GLN A 384 -17.65 -20.43 13.89
N ASN A 385 -18.20 -21.05 12.84
CA ASN A 385 -19.01 -22.28 12.94
C ASN A 385 -18.38 -23.55 12.33
N ALA A 386 -17.17 -23.50 11.77
CA ALA A 386 -16.51 -24.69 11.21
C ALA A 386 -15.31 -25.13 12.08
N LEU A 387 -15.57 -25.94 13.13
CA LEU A 387 -14.52 -26.52 13.99
C LEU A 387 -13.56 -27.47 13.23
N ASN A 388 -13.91 -27.86 12.01
CA ASN A 388 -13.21 -28.88 11.22
C ASN A 388 -12.54 -28.33 9.95
N THR A 389 -12.42 -27.01 9.79
CA THR A 389 -11.69 -26.41 8.66
C THR A 389 -10.67 -25.37 9.14
N CYS A 390 -9.59 -25.21 8.38
CA CYS A 390 -8.57 -24.20 8.61
C CYS A 390 -8.06 -23.66 7.28
N GLU A 391 -7.43 -22.49 7.28
CA GLU A 391 -6.78 -21.96 6.08
C GLU A 391 -5.28 -22.25 6.15
N LEU A 392 -4.72 -22.78 5.06
CA LEU A 392 -3.28 -22.98 4.91
C LEU A 392 -2.75 -22.02 3.85
N LEU A 393 -1.86 -21.12 4.27
CA LEU A 393 -1.09 -20.25 3.40
C LEU A 393 0.29 -20.84 3.15
N TRP A 394 0.70 -20.89 1.88
CA TRP A 394 2.04 -21.25 1.42
C TRP A 394 2.67 -20.08 0.64
N ARG A 395 3.62 -19.39 1.27
CA ARG A 395 4.45 -18.35 0.64
C ARG A 395 5.84 -18.90 0.30
N THR A 396 6.35 -18.56 -0.88
CA THR A 396 7.72 -18.85 -1.30
C THR A 396 8.41 -17.54 -1.63
N GLU A 397 9.51 -17.21 -0.95
CA GLU A 397 10.34 -16.04 -1.19
C GLU A 397 11.62 -16.45 -1.93
N PHE A 398 11.76 -16.01 -3.17
CA PHE A 398 12.90 -16.25 -4.02
C PHE A 398 13.92 -15.11 -3.92
N GLN A 399 15.18 -15.45 -4.17
CA GLN A 399 16.24 -14.46 -4.39
C GLN A 399 16.14 -13.83 -5.79
N ASP A 400 16.89 -12.75 -5.97
CA ASP A 400 16.96 -11.92 -7.18
C ASP A 400 17.29 -12.68 -8.49
N ASP A 401 17.77 -13.93 -8.39
CA ASP A 401 18.27 -14.73 -9.51
C ASP A 401 17.24 -15.66 -10.15
N ILE A 402 15.96 -15.61 -9.74
CA ILE A 402 14.90 -16.44 -10.35
C ILE A 402 14.50 -15.96 -11.75
N THR A 403 14.26 -16.91 -12.66
CA THR A 403 13.68 -16.65 -13.98
C THR A 403 12.14 -16.60 -13.92
N ILE A 404 11.52 -15.78 -14.78
CA ILE A 404 10.05 -15.63 -14.87
C ILE A 404 9.37 -17.00 -15.07
N ASN A 405 9.90 -17.85 -15.96
CA ASN A 405 9.32 -19.17 -16.21
C ASN A 405 9.35 -20.09 -14.98
N ALA A 406 10.43 -20.03 -14.18
CA ALA A 406 10.53 -20.84 -12.96
C ALA A 406 9.60 -20.30 -11.85
N TYR A 407 9.39 -18.99 -11.80
CA TYR A 407 8.40 -18.37 -10.93
C TYR A 407 6.98 -18.83 -11.28
N GLU A 408 6.60 -18.76 -12.56
CA GLU A 408 5.29 -19.21 -13.04
C GLU A 408 5.07 -20.71 -12.82
N ASP A 409 6.07 -21.56 -13.10
CA ASP A 409 6.01 -23.00 -12.84
C ASP A 409 5.74 -23.30 -11.35
N THR A 410 6.34 -22.54 -10.44
CA THR A 410 6.10 -22.71 -9.00
C THR A 410 4.66 -22.39 -8.61
N LYS A 411 4.07 -21.34 -9.20
CA LYS A 411 2.68 -20.97 -9.00
C LYS A 411 1.71 -22.09 -9.41
N TYR A 412 1.91 -22.66 -10.60
CA TYR A 412 1.05 -23.76 -11.08
C TYR A 412 1.21 -25.02 -10.21
N LYS A 413 2.45 -25.35 -9.83
CA LYS A 413 2.70 -26.48 -8.93
C LYS A 413 2.01 -26.29 -7.58
N LYS A 414 2.06 -25.12 -6.95
CA LYS A 414 1.36 -24.92 -5.66
C LYS A 414 -0.14 -25.16 -5.78
N TYR A 415 -0.76 -24.69 -6.84
CA TYR A 415 -2.18 -24.94 -7.11
C TYR A 415 -2.48 -26.46 -7.15
N ASP A 416 -1.68 -27.22 -7.89
CA ASP A 416 -1.83 -28.67 -7.99
C ASP A 416 -1.57 -29.40 -6.66
N TYR A 417 -0.64 -28.90 -5.84
CA TYR A 417 -0.36 -29.42 -4.50
C TYR A 417 -1.55 -29.22 -3.56
N PHE A 418 -2.12 -28.01 -3.53
CA PHE A 418 -3.29 -27.72 -2.70
C PHE A 418 -4.51 -28.54 -3.12
N LYS A 419 -4.79 -28.59 -4.42
CA LYS A 419 -5.87 -29.43 -4.97
C LYS A 419 -5.71 -30.88 -4.53
N ASN A 420 -4.48 -31.42 -4.64
CA ASN A 420 -4.22 -32.80 -4.25
C ASN A 420 -4.34 -33.05 -2.74
N LEU A 421 -3.86 -32.11 -1.92
CA LEU A 421 -3.99 -32.18 -0.47
C LEU A 421 -5.47 -32.29 -0.07
N ILE A 422 -6.32 -31.41 -0.61
CA ILE A 422 -7.77 -31.40 -0.35
C ILE A 422 -8.42 -32.73 -0.81
N GLU A 423 -8.12 -33.19 -2.03
CA GLU A 423 -8.63 -34.46 -2.55
C GLU A 423 -8.21 -35.66 -1.69
N THR A 424 -6.97 -35.68 -1.22
CA THR A 424 -6.42 -36.75 -0.37
C THR A 424 -7.13 -36.79 0.98
N ILE A 425 -7.33 -35.63 1.60
CA ILE A 425 -8.05 -35.51 2.88
C ILE A 425 -9.49 -36.01 2.72
N ILE A 426 -10.22 -35.53 1.71
CA ILE A 426 -11.61 -35.93 1.45
C ILE A 426 -11.72 -37.45 1.23
N THR A 427 -10.77 -38.02 0.49
CA THR A 427 -10.76 -39.46 0.18
C THR A 427 -10.49 -40.30 1.43
N ASN A 428 -9.55 -39.87 2.28
CA ASN A 428 -9.25 -40.55 3.54
C ASN A 428 -10.44 -40.51 4.51
N SER A 429 -11.11 -39.36 4.64
CA SER A 429 -12.31 -39.25 5.49
C SER A 429 -13.43 -40.19 5.03
N LYS A 430 -13.65 -40.33 3.72
CA LYS A 430 -14.65 -41.28 3.17
C LYS A 430 -14.29 -42.75 3.45
N ASN A 431 -13.02 -43.11 3.29
CA ASN A 431 -12.56 -44.47 3.56
C ASN A 431 -12.68 -44.84 5.05
N GLU A 432 -12.40 -43.90 5.96
CA GLU A 432 -12.60 -44.10 7.41
C GLU A 432 -14.09 -44.25 7.78
N GLU A 433 -14.99 -43.48 7.15
CA GLU A 433 -16.44 -43.65 7.34
C GLU A 433 -16.94 -45.02 6.85
N ASP A 434 -16.45 -45.49 5.71
CA ASP A 434 -16.85 -46.78 5.14
C ASP A 434 -16.29 -47.98 5.92
N GLN A 435 -15.05 -47.88 6.43
CA GLN A 435 -14.48 -48.89 7.34
C GLN A 435 -15.22 -48.95 8.67
N ASN A 436 -15.60 -47.79 9.23
CA ASN A 436 -16.41 -47.73 10.46
C ASN A 436 -17.84 -48.29 10.26
N LYS A 437 -18.43 -48.11 9.07
CA LYS A 437 -19.72 -48.75 8.72
C LYS A 437 -19.59 -50.27 8.57
N GLN A 438 -18.50 -50.77 7.96
CA GLN A 438 -18.25 -52.21 7.83
C GLN A 438 -17.95 -52.88 9.17
N GLN A 439 -17.23 -52.23 10.09
CA GLN A 439 -17.01 -52.74 11.44
C GLN A 439 -18.30 -52.77 12.27
N LYS A 440 -19.18 -51.78 12.11
CA LYS A 440 -20.52 -51.80 12.75
C LYS A 440 -21.44 -52.89 12.20
N GLN A 441 -21.33 -53.24 10.92
CA GLN A 441 -22.08 -54.36 10.31
C GLN A 441 -21.53 -55.75 10.66
N GLN A 442 -20.26 -55.87 11.08
CA GLN A 442 -19.68 -57.13 11.57
C GLN A 442 -19.90 -57.36 13.07
N GLN A 443 -20.34 -56.34 13.80
CA GLN A 443 -20.66 -56.41 15.24
C GLN A 443 -22.18 -56.46 15.52
N SER A 444 -23.02 -56.38 14.48
CA SER A 444 -24.48 -56.61 14.49
C SER A 444 -24.81 -57.95 13.86
#